data_AF-A0A7S3WMT8-F1
#
_entry.id   AF-A0A7S3WMT8-F1
#
_cell.length_a   1.000
_cell.length_b   1.000
_cell.length_c   1.000
_cell.angle_alpha   90.00
_cell.angle_beta   90.00
_cell.angle_gamma   90.00
#
_symmetry.space_group_name_H-M   'P 1'
#
loop_
_entity.id
_entity.type
_entity.pdbx_description
1 polymer ?
#
loop_
_entity_poly.entity_id
_entity_poly.type
_entity_poly.pdbx_seq_one_letter_code
_entity_poly.pdbx_strand_id
1 'polypeptide(L)'
;SAVASVQTEVCIFLFAVVAHSLFFGKYKLGPSKAQQKLQSATDAKKKGGERERPAKALGAAGALLKALRPLLRDAAGAQALGEEIEVHLQGLDNAAATDVLTALLECMGKSVTRDVIAAVLAAHKERDAKMTLALAAWLLRGCLGLHM
;
A
#
# COMPACT_ATOMS: atom_id res chain seq x y z
N SER A 1 11.28 15.88 -32.85
CA SER A 1 10.73 14.79 -32.02
C SER A 1 11.19 14.90 -30.57
N ALA A 2 10.48 15.66 -29.73
CA ALA A 2 10.80 15.79 -28.30
C ALA A 2 10.21 14.65 -27.45
N VAL A 3 9.10 14.06 -27.90
CA VAL A 3 8.37 12.99 -27.20
C VAL A 3 9.20 11.71 -27.04
N ALA A 4 10.03 11.37 -28.04
CA ALA A 4 10.90 10.19 -28.02
C ALA A 4 12.02 10.30 -26.95
N SER A 5 12.51 11.51 -26.69
CA SER A 5 13.59 11.74 -25.71
C SER A 5 13.09 11.51 -24.28
N VAL A 6 11.93 12.08 -23.95
CA VAL A 6 11.30 11.93 -22.62
C VAL A 6 10.91 10.47 -22.35
N GLN A 7 10.37 9.79 -23.36
CA GLN A 7 10.01 8.37 -23.24
C GLN A 7 11.25 7.50 -22.99
N THR A 8 12.36 7.80 -23.66
CA THR A 8 13.61 7.07 -23.50
C THR A 8 14.20 7.28 -22.10
N GLU A 9 14.12 8.51 -21.58
CA GLU A 9 14.59 8.85 -20.23
C GLU A 9 13.81 8.09 -19.14
N VAL A 10 12.47 8.06 -19.26
CA VAL A 10 11.61 7.31 -18.33
C VAL A 10 11.89 5.81 -18.37
N CYS A 11 12.11 5.24 -19.57
CA CYS A 11 12.47 3.83 -19.71
C CYS A 11 13.83 3.50 -19.07
N ILE A 12 14.82 4.38 -19.19
CA ILE A 12 16.13 4.21 -18.55
C ILE A 12 15.99 4.23 -17.02
N PHE A 13 15.22 5.17 -16.47
CA PHE A 13 14.96 5.23 -15.03
C PHE A 13 14.29 3.96 -14.51
N LEU A 14 13.27 3.45 -15.21
CA LEU A 14 12.59 2.20 -14.85
C LEU A 14 13.55 1.01 -14.88
N PHE A 15 14.37 0.90 -15.92
CA PHE A 15 15.38 -0.16 -16.01
C PHE A 15 16.41 -0.09 -14.88
N ALA A 16 16.87 1.11 -14.52
CA ALA A 16 17.82 1.31 -13.43
C ALA A 16 17.22 0.88 -12.08
N VAL A 17 15.94 1.22 -11.80
CA VAL A 17 15.25 0.82 -10.56
C VAL A 17 15.03 -0.69 -10.50
N VAL A 18 14.62 -1.31 -11.62
CA VAL A 18 14.43 -2.77 -11.69
C VAL A 18 15.76 -3.49 -11.54
N ALA A 19 16.81 -3.06 -12.24
CA ALA A 19 18.14 -3.63 -12.12
C ALA A 19 18.66 -3.48 -10.68
N HIS A 20 18.52 -2.31 -10.06
CA HIS A 20 18.95 -2.08 -8.69
C HIS A 20 18.20 -3.00 -7.70
N SER A 21 16.89 -3.17 -7.89
CA SER A 21 16.08 -4.07 -7.06
C SER A 21 16.47 -5.54 -7.23
N LEU A 22 16.85 -5.96 -8.44
CA LEU A 22 17.27 -7.33 -8.73
C LEU A 22 18.70 -7.63 -8.24
N PHE A 23 19.62 -6.68 -8.39
CA PHE A 23 21.01 -6.82 -7.97
C PHE A 23 21.17 -6.68 -6.45
N PHE A 24 20.47 -5.74 -5.82
CA PHE A 24 20.58 -5.51 -4.37
C PHE A 24 19.54 -6.28 -3.55
N GLY A 25 18.44 -6.75 -4.16
CA GLY A 25 17.40 -7.53 -3.45
C GLY A 25 17.72 -9.01 -3.25
N LYS A 26 18.75 -9.55 -3.93
CA LYS A 26 19.11 -10.98 -3.88
C LYS A 26 20.18 -11.37 -2.86
N TYR A 27 20.80 -10.42 -2.16
CA TYR A 27 21.70 -10.72 -1.04
C TYR A 27 20.95 -10.78 0.30
N LYS A 28 20.00 -11.72 0.41
CA LYS A 28 19.58 -12.23 1.72
C LYS A 28 20.67 -13.19 2.21
N LEU A 29 21.60 -12.70 3.02
CA LEU A 29 22.46 -13.55 3.85
C LEU A 29 21.54 -14.47 4.67
N GLY A 30 21.64 -15.77 4.38
CA GLY A 30 20.80 -16.80 4.97
C GLY A 30 20.97 -16.96 6.49
N PRO A 31 20.08 -17.73 7.12
CA PRO A 31 19.99 -17.88 8.57
C PRO A 31 21.14 -18.76 9.09
N SER A 32 21.91 -18.25 10.05
CA SER A 32 22.92 -19.05 10.75
C SER A 32 22.23 -19.94 11.80
N LYS A 33 22.31 -21.26 11.59
CA LYS A 33 21.96 -22.28 12.57
C LYS A 33 23.03 -22.30 13.67
N ALA A 34 22.80 -21.62 14.78
CA ALA A 34 23.52 -21.88 16.01
C ALA A 34 22.59 -21.67 17.22
N GLN A 35 22.56 -22.67 18.09
CA GLN A 35 21.90 -22.72 19.40
C GLN A 35 20.39 -22.96 19.45
N GLN A 36 20.03 -24.18 19.07
CA GLN A 36 19.03 -24.98 19.77
C GLN A 36 19.64 -25.53 21.08
N LYS A 37 19.33 -24.92 22.24
CA LYS A 37 19.21 -25.54 23.59
C LYS A 37 19.40 -24.50 24.70
N LEU A 38 18.28 -24.05 25.27
CA LEU A 38 17.99 -23.90 26.72
C LEU A 38 16.69 -23.08 26.77
N GLN A 39 15.54 -23.74 26.91
CA GLN A 39 14.84 -23.84 28.18
C GLN A 39 14.54 -22.49 28.84
N SER A 40 13.24 -22.21 28.80
CA SER A 40 12.43 -21.66 29.89
C SER A 40 12.31 -20.14 30.02
N ALA A 41 11.03 -19.78 30.12
CA ALA A 41 10.44 -18.58 30.70
C ALA A 41 10.39 -17.32 29.82
N THR A 42 9.24 -16.67 29.99
CA THR A 42 8.88 -15.29 29.62
C THR A 42 8.66 -14.99 28.14
N ASP A 43 7.39 -14.74 27.82
CA ASP A 43 6.86 -13.51 27.21
C ASP A 43 7.62 -12.80 26.07
N ALA A 44 6.82 -12.11 25.26
CA ALA A 44 7.22 -11.24 24.16
C ALA A 44 7.61 -11.93 22.83
N LYS A 45 6.54 -12.29 22.10
CA LYS A 45 6.47 -12.37 20.64
C LYS A 45 7.10 -11.11 20.00
N LYS A 46 8.36 -11.19 19.55
CA LYS A 46 9.13 -10.04 19.07
C LYS A 46 9.26 -9.99 17.54
N LYS A 47 8.63 -8.96 16.99
CA LYS A 47 9.10 -8.04 15.92
C LYS A 47 9.69 -8.67 14.65
N GLY A 48 8.81 -8.90 13.67
CA GLY A 48 9.12 -8.54 12.28
C GLY A 48 9.13 -7.01 12.17
N GLY A 49 10.02 -6.44 11.35
CA GLY A 49 10.18 -5.00 11.15
C GLY A 49 8.95 -4.37 10.51
N GLU A 50 7.89 -4.20 11.29
CA GLU A 50 6.80 -3.30 11.01
C GLU A 50 7.30 -1.92 11.45
N ARG A 51 7.37 -0.96 10.52
CA ARG A 51 7.18 0.44 10.90
C ARG A 51 5.99 0.42 11.84
N GLU A 52 6.18 0.78 13.11
CA GLU A 52 5.07 0.97 14.06
C GLU A 52 4.14 2.01 13.44
N ARG A 53 3.22 1.56 12.60
CA ARG A 53 2.15 2.41 12.12
C ARG A 53 1.28 2.68 13.34
N PRO A 54 0.85 3.93 13.53
CA PRO A 54 0.00 4.25 14.66
C PRO A 54 -1.22 3.34 14.60
N ALA A 55 -1.52 2.63 15.69
CA ALA A 55 -2.69 1.75 15.78
C ALA A 55 -4.01 2.43 15.35
N LYS A 56 -4.04 3.77 15.44
CA LYS A 56 -5.09 4.63 14.92
C LYS A 56 -5.34 4.48 13.42
N ALA A 57 -4.30 4.39 12.59
CA ALA A 57 -4.43 4.25 11.14
C ALA A 57 -5.02 2.87 10.76
N LEU A 58 -4.62 1.81 11.48
CA LEU A 58 -5.16 0.47 11.28
C LEU A 58 -6.64 0.39 11.69
N GLY A 59 -6.98 1.03 12.81
CA GLY A 59 -8.37 1.12 13.29
C GLY A 59 -9.28 1.90 12.32
N ALA A 60 -8.81 3.05 11.82
CA ALA A 60 -9.53 3.86 10.84
C ALA A 60 -9.69 3.14 9.49
N ALA A 61 -8.65 2.46 9.01
CA ALA A 61 -8.73 1.64 7.80
C ALA A 61 -9.71 0.46 7.96
N GLY A 62 -9.76 -0.16 9.14
CA GLY A 62 -10.73 -1.21 9.44
C GLY A 62 -12.18 -0.70 9.50
N ALA A 63 -12.41 0.51 10.01
CA ALA A 63 -13.72 1.17 9.99
C ALA A 63 -14.15 1.50 8.55
N LEU A 64 -13.25 2.10 7.77
CA LEU A 64 -13.46 2.41 6.36
C LEU A 64 -13.75 1.14 5.54
N LEU A 65 -13.00 0.05 5.76
CA LEU A 65 -13.26 -1.21 5.07
C LEU A 65 -14.65 -1.79 5.40
N LYS A 66 -15.15 -1.61 6.62
CA LYS A 66 -16.51 -2.01 6.99
C LYS A 66 -17.56 -1.15 6.29
N ALA A 67 -17.32 0.15 6.13
CA ALA A 67 -18.19 1.06 5.41
C ALA A 67 -18.21 0.80 3.89
N LEU A 68 -17.06 0.44 3.30
CA LEU A 68 -16.95 0.10 1.89
C LEU A 68 -17.50 -1.29 1.55
N ARG A 69 -17.54 -2.23 2.50
CA ARG A 69 -18.01 -3.61 2.27
C ARG A 69 -19.39 -3.71 1.61
N PRO A 70 -20.45 -2.99 2.05
CA PRO A 70 -21.73 -2.99 1.33
C PRO A 70 -21.62 -2.44 -0.09
N LEU A 71 -20.89 -1.34 -0.30
CA LEU A 71 -20.67 -0.74 -1.62
C LEU A 71 -19.95 -1.70 -2.58
N LEU A 72 -18.94 -2.43 -2.07
CA LEU A 72 -18.23 -3.44 -2.84
C LEU A 72 -19.12 -4.65 -3.18
N ARG A 73 -20.03 -5.04 -2.28
CA ARG A 73 -20.98 -6.13 -2.54
C ARG A 73 -21.99 -5.74 -3.62
N ASP A 74 -22.40 -4.48 -3.63
CA ASP A 74 -23.38 -3.97 -4.57
C ASP A 74 -22.73 -3.47 -5.88
N ALA A 75 -21.43 -3.77 -6.08
CA ALA A 75 -20.63 -3.35 -7.23
C ALA A 75 -20.72 -1.85 -7.53
N ALA A 76 -20.72 -1.04 -6.47
CA ALA A 76 -20.74 0.41 -6.58
C ALA A 76 -19.51 0.90 -7.34
N GLY A 77 -19.72 1.87 -8.25
CA GLY A 77 -18.65 2.44 -9.05
C GLY A 77 -17.65 3.25 -8.23
N ALA A 78 -16.51 3.57 -8.85
CA ALA A 78 -15.41 4.31 -8.22
C ALA A 78 -15.82 5.64 -7.56
N GLN A 79 -16.87 6.30 -8.06
CA GLN A 79 -17.36 7.56 -7.52
C GLN A 79 -17.94 7.40 -6.10
N ALA A 80 -18.86 6.46 -5.90
CA ALA A 80 -19.48 6.21 -4.60
C ALA A 80 -18.46 5.70 -3.57
N LEU A 81 -17.48 4.89 -4.01
CA LEU A 81 -16.36 4.48 -3.18
C LEU A 81 -15.45 5.67 -2.80
N GLY A 82 -15.23 6.60 -3.74
CA GLY A 82 -14.44 7.81 -3.53
C GLY A 82 -15.06 8.73 -2.48
N GLU A 83 -16.36 8.99 -2.57
CA GLU A 83 -17.10 9.81 -1.61
C GLU A 83 -17.02 9.23 -0.18
N GLU A 84 -17.23 7.91 -0.04
CA GLU A 84 -17.16 7.25 1.27
C GLU A 84 -15.74 7.27 1.86
N ILE A 85 -14.71 7.11 1.01
CA ILE A 85 -13.31 7.27 1.39
C ILE A 85 -13.06 8.70 1.84
N GLU A 86 -13.52 9.70 1.09
CA GLU A 86 -13.31 11.11 1.42
C GLU A 86 -13.92 11.46 2.77
N VAL A 87 -15.17 11.05 3.03
CA VAL A 87 -15.86 11.22 4.32
C VAL A 87 -15.02 10.68 5.48
N HIS A 88 -14.41 9.51 5.32
CA HIS A 88 -13.57 8.90 6.36
C HIS A 88 -12.19 9.56 6.49
N LEU A 89 -11.72 10.24 5.45
CA LEU A 89 -10.48 10.99 5.50
C LEU A 89 -10.69 12.43 5.98
N GLN A 90 -11.92 12.95 6.00
CA GLN A 90 -12.21 14.30 6.48
C GLN A 90 -11.67 14.52 7.90
N GLY A 91 -10.97 15.64 8.09
CA GLY A 91 -10.34 15.98 9.37
C GLY A 91 -8.99 15.29 9.64
N LEU A 92 -8.54 14.37 8.78
CA LEU A 92 -7.17 13.83 8.83
C LEU A 92 -6.20 14.71 8.03
N ASP A 93 -5.00 14.87 8.57
CA ASP A 93 -3.88 15.47 7.84
C ASP A 93 -3.40 14.54 6.71
N ASN A 94 -2.67 15.10 5.75
CA ASN A 94 -2.26 14.37 4.54
C ASN A 94 -1.41 13.13 4.85
N ALA A 95 -0.58 13.15 5.91
CA ALA A 95 0.22 11.99 6.28
C ALA A 95 -0.66 10.88 6.88
N ALA A 96 -1.55 11.20 7.83
CA ALA A 96 -2.46 10.21 8.39
C ALA A 96 -3.44 9.65 7.35
N ALA A 97 -3.95 10.49 6.45
CA ALA A 97 -4.80 10.02 5.35
C ALA A 97 -4.07 9.04 4.44
N THR A 98 -2.82 9.33 4.09
CA THR A 98 -1.98 8.41 3.30
C THR A 98 -1.75 7.08 4.02
N ASP A 99 -1.52 7.11 5.33
CA ASP A 99 -1.34 5.89 6.12
C ASP A 99 -2.63 5.06 6.20
N VAL A 100 -3.79 5.70 6.36
CA VAL A 100 -5.11 5.03 6.35
C VAL A 100 -5.40 4.41 4.99
N LEU A 101 -5.18 5.13 3.89
CA LEU A 101 -5.34 4.61 2.52
C LEU A 101 -4.42 3.42 2.25
N THR A 102 -3.16 3.50 2.73
CA THR A 102 -2.22 2.39 2.55
C THR A 102 -2.65 1.17 3.37
N ALA A 103 -3.07 1.38 4.62
CA ALA A 103 -3.58 0.32 5.49
C ALA A 103 -4.86 -0.31 4.92
N LEU A 104 -5.73 0.48 4.28
CA LEU A 104 -6.94 -0.03 3.62
C LEU A 104 -6.56 -1.01 2.50
N LEU A 105 -5.68 -0.61 1.57
CA LEU A 105 -5.23 -1.47 0.48
C LEU A 105 -4.55 -2.74 0.99
N GLU A 106 -3.77 -2.61 2.06
CA GLU A 106 -3.13 -3.74 2.74
C GLU A 106 -4.15 -4.71 3.34
N CYS A 107 -5.17 -4.20 4.03
CA CYS A 107 -6.25 -5.02 4.58
C CYS A 107 -7.07 -5.73 3.50
N MET A 108 -7.24 -5.11 2.33
CA MET A 108 -7.93 -5.72 1.18
C MET A 108 -7.06 -6.74 0.44
N GLY A 109 -5.75 -6.55 0.43
CA GLY A 109 -4.79 -7.50 -0.12
C GLY A 109 -5.04 -7.81 -1.60
N LYS A 110 -5.45 -9.05 -1.89
CA LYS A 110 -5.75 -9.51 -3.25
C LYS A 110 -7.16 -9.19 -3.73
N SER A 111 -8.04 -8.76 -2.83
CA SER A 111 -9.45 -8.44 -3.13
C SER A 111 -9.65 -6.99 -3.54
N VAL A 112 -8.57 -6.28 -3.87
CA VAL A 112 -8.62 -4.89 -4.34
C VAL A 112 -9.16 -4.88 -5.76
N THR A 113 -10.27 -4.16 -5.97
CA THR A 113 -10.90 -3.99 -7.28
C THR A 113 -10.37 -2.75 -8.00
N ARG A 114 -10.60 -2.67 -9.32
CA ARG A 114 -10.21 -1.52 -10.13
C ARG A 114 -10.84 -0.21 -9.62
N ASP A 115 -12.09 -0.27 -9.20
CA ASP A 115 -12.83 0.90 -8.70
C ASP A 115 -12.27 1.41 -7.38
N VAL A 116 -11.80 0.51 -6.50
CA VAL A 116 -11.13 0.91 -5.25
C VAL A 116 -9.80 1.59 -5.54
N ILE A 117 -9.01 1.06 -6.47
CA ILE A 117 -7.73 1.68 -6.87
C ILE A 117 -7.99 3.09 -7.44
N ALA A 118 -8.98 3.22 -8.31
CA ALA A 118 -9.37 4.50 -8.89
C ALA A 118 -9.83 5.50 -7.81
N ALA A 119 -10.67 5.06 -6.87
CA ALA A 119 -11.15 5.87 -5.77
C ALA A 119 -10.02 6.34 -4.83
N VAL A 120 -9.09 5.43 -4.47
CA VAL A 120 -7.92 5.77 -3.65
C VAL A 120 -6.99 6.75 -4.37
N LEU A 121 -6.78 6.58 -5.67
CA LEU A 121 -5.98 7.52 -6.48
C LEU A 121 -6.63 8.90 -6.57
N ALA A 122 -7.95 8.96 -6.75
CA ALA A 122 -8.69 10.22 -6.78
C ALA A 122 -8.58 10.96 -5.43
N ALA A 123 -8.88 10.28 -4.33
CA ALA A 123 -8.78 10.84 -2.98
C ALA A 123 -7.36 11.29 -2.62
N HIS A 124 -6.34 10.57 -3.08
CA HIS A 124 -4.94 10.95 -2.88
C HIS A 124 -4.55 12.18 -3.71
N LYS A 125 -5.04 12.27 -4.96
CA LYS A 125 -4.75 13.39 -5.87
C LYS A 125 -5.42 14.69 -5.41
N GLU A 126 -6.65 14.64 -4.93
CA GLU A 126 -7.39 15.81 -4.44
C GLU A 126 -6.72 16.48 -3.24
N ARG A 127 -5.96 15.72 -2.45
CA ARG A 127 -5.25 16.21 -1.27
C ARG A 127 -3.87 16.79 -1.56
N ASP A 128 -3.42 16.75 -2.82
CA ASP A 128 -2.08 17.13 -3.28
C ASP A 128 -0.95 16.55 -2.40
N ALA A 129 -1.19 15.35 -1.86
CA ALA A 129 -0.27 14.71 -0.93
C ALA A 129 0.85 14.02 -1.71
N LYS A 130 2.10 14.10 -1.20
CA LYS A 130 3.21 13.35 -1.79
C LYS A 130 2.93 11.86 -1.64
N MET A 131 2.84 11.17 -2.78
CA MET A 131 2.59 9.73 -2.79
C MET A 131 3.74 8.99 -2.13
N THR A 132 3.44 8.23 -1.06
CA THR A 132 4.46 7.46 -0.36
C THR A 132 4.80 6.19 -1.15
N LEU A 133 6.05 5.73 -1.00
CA LEU A 133 6.50 4.49 -1.63
C LEU A 133 5.62 3.29 -1.24
N ALA A 134 5.12 3.26 0.00
CA ALA A 134 4.26 2.20 0.49
C ALA A 134 2.89 2.21 -0.20
N LEU A 135 2.26 3.38 -0.34
CA LEU A 135 0.99 3.52 -1.05
C LEU A 135 1.15 3.14 -2.53
N ALA A 136 2.21 3.65 -3.18
CA ALA A 136 2.52 3.33 -4.57
C ALA A 136 2.74 1.83 -4.79
N ALA A 137 3.46 1.16 -3.89
CA ALA A 137 3.70 -0.28 -3.98
C ALA A 137 2.39 -1.09 -3.87
N TRP A 138 1.49 -0.70 -2.97
CA TRP A 138 0.18 -1.37 -2.84
C TRP A 138 -0.74 -1.10 -4.02
N LEU A 139 -0.77 0.12 -4.55
CA LEU A 139 -1.51 0.44 -5.78
C LEU A 139 -1.00 -0.37 -6.97
N LEU A 140 0.33 -0.43 -7.15
CA LEU A 140 0.95 -1.23 -8.21
C LEU A 140 0.60 -2.72 -8.06
N ARG A 141 0.64 -3.23 -6.83
CA ARG A 141 0.28 -4.62 -6.53
C ARG A 141 -1.18 -4.91 -6.85
N GLY A 142 -2.09 -4.00 -6.52
CA GLY A 142 -3.51 -4.09 -6.89
C GLY A 142 -3.69 -4.09 -8.41
N CYS A 143 -3.06 -3.15 -9.12
CA CYS A 143 -3.12 -3.07 -10.58
C CYS A 143 -2.60 -4.34 -11.26
N LEU A 144 -1.46 -4.87 -10.81
CA LEU A 144 -0.89 -6.11 -11.35
C LEU A 144 -1.76 -7.33 -11.03
N GLY A 145 -2.36 -7.38 -9.84
CA GLY A 145 -3.26 -8.46 -9.43
C GLY A 145 -4.57 -8.51 -10.22
N LEU A 146 -4.98 -7.39 -10.83
CA LEU A 146 -6.16 -7.32 -11.70
C LEU A 146 -5.88 -7.70 -13.16
N HIS A 147 -4.60 -7.75 -13.55
CA HIS A 147 -4.16 -8.07 -14.91
C HIS A 147 -3.74 -9.54 -15.08
N MET A 148 -3.76 -10.34 -13.99
CA MET A 148 -3.48 -11.78 -14.00
C MET A 148 -4.76 -12.57 -13.75
#